data_AF-A0A7S4F7N4-F1
#
_entry.id   AF-A0A7S4F7N4-F1
#
_cell.length_a   1.000
_cell.length_b   1.000
_cell.length_c   1.000
_cell.angle_alpha   90.00
_cell.angle_beta   90.00
_cell.angle_gamma   90.00
#
_symmetry.space_group_name_H-M   'P 1'
#
loop_
_entity.id
_entity.type
_entity.pdbx_description
1 polymer ?
#
loop_
_entity_poly.entity_id
_entity_poly.type
_entity_poly.pdbx_seq_one_letter_code
_entity_poly.pdbx_strand_id
1 'polypeptide(L)'
;MSKSDLSLLNAAAGEITQEALIRNVNNDLQAEAAVEEAQQAALAAAAEKQLQIDDDNDDDFDDFANDPEVQSLQEKRLAALKARYMEEKAYHMQGHGEYREIVEEEFLKEVCASDNVVVHFYHNEFFRCKVIDKHMRVRNLQAVSTCR
;
A
#
# COMPACT_ATOMS: atom_id res chain seq x y z
N MET A 1 -35.29 47.69 -24.52
CA MET A 1 -35.47 46.22 -24.63
C MET A 1 -36.84 45.88 -24.08
N SER A 2 -37.68 45.16 -24.83
CA SER A 2 -39.05 44.86 -24.42
C SER A 2 -39.07 43.73 -23.37
N LYS A 3 -40.10 43.69 -22.51
CA LYS A 3 -40.22 42.65 -21.46
C LYS A 3 -40.33 41.23 -22.04
N SER A 4 -40.83 41.09 -23.27
CA SER A 4 -40.90 39.81 -23.98
C SER A 4 -39.53 39.29 -24.40
N ASP A 5 -38.62 40.17 -24.83
CA ASP A 5 -37.27 39.77 -25.24
C ASP A 5 -36.45 39.24 -24.06
N LEU A 6 -36.61 39.87 -22.88
CA LEU A 6 -35.95 39.44 -21.66
C LEU A 6 -36.47 38.08 -21.17
N SER A 7 -37.77 37.81 -21.34
CA SER A 7 -38.37 36.51 -20.98
C SER A 7 -37.87 35.38 -21.88
N LEU A 8 -37.68 35.65 -23.18
CA LEU A 8 -37.18 34.68 -24.15
C LEU A 8 -35.72 34.31 -23.88
N LEU A 9 -34.89 35.30 -23.53
CA LEU A 9 -33.49 35.10 -23.18
C LEU A 9 -33.34 34.29 -21.88
N ASN A 10 -34.18 34.55 -20.87
CA ASN A 10 -34.16 33.79 -19.63
C ASN A 10 -34.63 32.33 -19.81
N ALA A 11 -35.59 32.09 -20.70
CA ALA A 11 -36.04 30.73 -21.05
C ALA A 11 -34.95 29.94 -21.78
N ALA A 12 -34.31 30.54 -22.80
CA ALA A 12 -33.20 29.92 -23.52
C ALA A 12 -32.01 29.64 -22.59
N ALA A 13 -31.70 30.54 -21.65
CA ALA A 13 -30.69 30.29 -20.62
C ALA A 13 -31.07 29.11 -19.70
N GLY A 14 -32.36 28.98 -19.33
CA GLY A 14 -32.89 27.86 -18.57
C GLY A 14 -32.73 26.52 -19.30
N GLU A 15 -33.06 26.46 -20.58
CA GLU A 15 -32.92 25.24 -21.41
C GLU A 15 -31.45 24.81 -21.55
N ILE A 16 -30.55 25.76 -21.80
CA ILE A 16 -29.10 25.48 -21.89
C ILE A 16 -28.57 24.90 -20.57
N THR A 17 -29.03 25.42 -19.42
CA THR A 17 -28.62 24.89 -18.11
C THR A 17 -29.21 23.52 -17.81
N GLN A 18 -30.47 23.27 -18.19
CA GLN A 18 -31.13 21.98 -18.01
C GLN A 18 -30.50 20.89 -18.87
N GLU A 19 -30.13 21.19 -20.12
CA GLU A 19 -29.41 20.26 -20.99
C GLU A 19 -28.01 19.91 -20.44
N ALA A 20 -27.28 20.90 -19.92
CA ALA A 20 -25.97 20.67 -19.31
C ALA A 20 -26.07 19.76 -18.08
N LEU A 21 -27.10 19.95 -17.25
CA LEU A 21 -27.38 19.08 -16.10
C LEU A 21 -27.66 17.64 -16.53
N ILE A 22 -28.50 17.43 -17.55
CA ILE A 22 -28.83 16.10 -18.05
C ILE A 22 -27.60 15.40 -18.62
N ARG A 23 -26.74 16.13 -19.35
CA ARG A 23 -25.48 15.57 -19.87
C ARG A 23 -24.54 15.14 -18.75
N ASN A 24 -24.40 15.95 -17.70
CA ASN A 24 -23.55 15.60 -16.55
C ASN A 24 -24.07 14.36 -15.82
N VAL A 25 -25.37 14.31 -15.51
CA VAL A 25 -25.98 13.14 -14.85
C VAL A 25 -25.87 11.88 -15.70
N ASN A 26 -26.05 11.98 -17.02
CA ASN A 26 -25.87 10.84 -17.92
C ASN A 26 -24.42 10.37 -17.99
N ASN A 27 -23.45 11.30 -18.00
CA ASN A 27 -22.04 10.95 -17.96
C ASN A 27 -21.67 10.27 -16.64
N ASP A 28 -22.20 10.74 -15.52
CA ASP A 28 -21.97 10.15 -14.19
C ASP A 28 -22.54 8.72 -14.12
N LEU A 29 -23.79 8.53 -14.59
CA LEU A 29 -24.42 7.20 -14.69
C LEU A 29 -23.64 6.24 -15.61
N GLN A 30 -23.13 6.74 -16.73
CA GLN A 30 -22.31 5.94 -17.64
C GLN A 30 -20.95 5.57 -17.03
N ALA A 31 -20.36 6.48 -16.25
CA ALA A 31 -19.11 6.21 -15.53
C ALA A 31 -19.30 5.15 -14.44
N GLU A 32 -20.39 5.22 -13.66
CA GLU A 32 -20.73 4.22 -12.64
C GLU A 32 -20.98 2.84 -13.27
N ALA A 33 -21.78 2.76 -14.33
CA ALA A 33 -22.07 1.51 -15.03
C ALA A 33 -20.79 0.86 -15.61
N ALA A 34 -19.87 1.65 -16.17
CA ALA A 34 -18.60 1.15 -16.69
C ALA A 34 -17.69 0.60 -15.58
N VAL A 35 -17.70 1.21 -14.39
CA VAL A 35 -16.96 0.71 -13.23
C VAL A 35 -17.54 -0.62 -12.74
N GLU A 36 -18.86 -0.74 -12.66
CA GLU A 36 -19.53 -1.98 -12.26
C GLU A 36 -19.28 -3.13 -13.25
N GLU A 37 -19.36 -2.86 -14.56
CA GLU A 37 -19.06 -3.85 -15.60
C GLU A 37 -17.60 -4.32 -15.53
N ALA A 38 -16.66 -3.40 -15.31
CA ALA A 38 -15.25 -3.74 -15.11
C ALA A 38 -15.02 -4.59 -13.85
N GLN A 39 -15.72 -4.28 -12.75
CA GLN A 39 -15.66 -5.07 -11.52
C GLN A 39 -16.24 -6.48 -11.71
N GLN A 40 -17.38 -6.61 -12.41
CA GLN A 40 -18.00 -7.90 -12.71
C GLN A 40 -17.12 -8.75 -13.64
N ALA A 41 -16.54 -8.16 -14.67
CA ALA A 41 -15.60 -8.84 -15.56
C ALA A 41 -14.34 -9.33 -14.81
N ALA A 42 -13.81 -8.53 -13.87
CA ALA A 42 -12.69 -8.92 -13.04
C ALA A 42 -13.02 -10.09 -12.10
N LEU A 43 -14.21 -10.10 -11.49
CA LEU A 43 -14.68 -11.19 -10.64
C LEU A 43 -14.90 -12.48 -11.45
N ALA A 44 -15.48 -12.39 -12.65
CA ALA A 44 -15.66 -13.53 -13.55
C ALA A 44 -14.31 -14.13 -13.98
N ALA A 45 -13.36 -13.30 -14.38
CA ALA A 45 -12.01 -13.74 -14.74
C ALA A 45 -11.27 -14.39 -13.55
N ALA A 46 -11.46 -13.87 -12.34
CA ALA A 46 -10.90 -14.48 -11.13
C ALA A 46 -11.52 -15.85 -10.82
N ALA A 47 -12.84 -16.00 -11.01
CA ALA A 47 -13.55 -17.27 -10.82
C ALA A 47 -13.13 -18.33 -11.85
N GLU A 48 -13.02 -17.96 -13.13
CA GLU A 48 -12.53 -18.86 -14.19
C GLU A 48 -11.10 -19.34 -13.90
N LYS A 49 -10.24 -18.44 -13.42
CA LYS A 49 -8.87 -18.80 -13.03
C LYS A 49 -8.84 -19.76 -11.83
N GLN A 50 -9.74 -19.62 -10.87
CA GLN A 50 -9.83 -20.55 -9.74
C GLN A 50 -10.25 -21.94 -10.21
N LEU A 51 -11.26 -22.04 -11.08
CA LEU A 51 -11.71 -23.32 -11.63
C LEU A 51 -10.63 -24.04 -12.43
N GLN A 52 -9.81 -23.32 -13.20
CA GLN A 52 -8.66 -23.90 -13.92
C GLN A 52 -7.59 -24.46 -12.97
N ILE A 53 -7.37 -23.81 -11.82
CA ILE A 53 -6.42 -24.32 -10.82
C ILE A 53 -6.98 -25.61 -10.20
N ASP A 54 -8.28 -25.67 -9.93
CA ASP A 54 -8.89 -26.83 -9.28
C ASP A 54 -8.92 -28.07 -10.19
N ASP A 55 -9.11 -27.90 -11.52
CA ASP A 55 -9.13 -28.98 -12.54
C ASP A 55 -7.72 -29.57 -12.83
N ASP A 56 -6.65 -28.78 -12.64
CA ASP A 56 -5.26 -29.24 -12.82
C ASP A 56 -4.70 -30.03 -11.60
N ASN A 57 -5.43 -30.09 -10.47
CA ASN A 57 -4.99 -30.72 -9.22
C ASN A 57 -5.61 -32.12 -8.97
N ASP A 58 -6.10 -32.79 -10.03
CA ASP A 58 -6.84 -34.06 -9.94
C ASP A 58 -6.08 -35.22 -9.24
N ASP A 59 -6.77 -35.80 -8.25
CA ASP A 59 -6.62 -37.09 -7.53
C ASP A 59 -5.27 -37.47 -6.90
N ASP A 60 -4.13 -37.30 -7.56
CA ASP A 60 -2.82 -37.72 -7.01
C ASP A 60 -2.32 -36.78 -5.89
N PHE A 61 -2.82 -35.54 -5.82
CA PHE A 61 -2.43 -34.57 -4.79
C PHE A 61 -3.17 -34.78 -3.47
N ASP A 62 -4.37 -35.38 -3.51
CA ASP A 62 -5.22 -35.61 -2.33
C ASP A 62 -4.62 -36.68 -1.40
N ASP A 63 -3.97 -37.72 -1.94
CA ASP A 63 -3.28 -38.74 -1.15
C ASP A 63 -2.08 -38.16 -0.38
N PHE A 64 -1.32 -37.25 -0.99
CA PHE A 64 -0.23 -36.53 -0.31
C PHE A 64 -0.71 -35.43 0.64
N ALA A 65 -1.87 -34.80 0.35
CA ALA A 65 -2.47 -33.81 1.23
C ALA A 65 -2.99 -34.43 2.53
N ASN A 66 -3.40 -35.70 2.50
CA ASN A 66 -3.90 -36.45 3.65
C ASN A 66 -2.80 -37.16 4.45
N ASP A 67 -1.54 -37.14 4.00
CA ASP A 67 -0.42 -37.74 4.74
C ASP A 67 -0.08 -36.92 6.01
N PRO A 68 -0.15 -37.52 7.21
CA PRO A 68 0.18 -36.85 8.47
C PRO A 68 1.60 -36.25 8.51
N GLU A 69 2.56 -36.87 7.83
CA GLU A 69 3.95 -36.37 7.80
C GLU A 69 4.04 -35.07 6.99
N VAL A 70 3.40 -35.04 5.83
CA VAL A 70 3.36 -33.88 4.92
C VAL A 70 2.64 -32.71 5.59
N GLN A 71 1.50 -32.95 6.24
CA GLN A 71 0.78 -31.93 7.00
C GLN A 71 1.65 -31.33 8.11
N SER A 72 2.35 -32.18 8.87
CA SER A 72 3.25 -31.70 9.94
C SER A 72 4.37 -30.81 9.41
N LEU A 73 4.89 -31.08 8.20
CA LEU A 73 5.94 -30.29 7.57
C LEU A 73 5.39 -28.94 7.08
N GLN A 74 4.19 -28.94 6.50
CA GLN A 74 3.51 -27.72 6.08
C GLN A 74 3.23 -26.81 7.28
N GLU A 75 2.71 -27.36 8.37
CA GLU A 75 2.45 -26.63 9.61
C GLU A 75 3.74 -26.02 10.18
N LYS A 76 4.84 -26.77 10.22
CA LYS A 76 6.15 -26.26 10.68
C LYS A 76 6.65 -25.11 9.81
N ARG A 77 6.56 -25.23 8.48
CA ARG A 77 6.96 -24.17 7.56
C ARG A 77 6.09 -22.93 7.71
N LEU A 78 4.78 -23.12 7.81
CA LEU A 78 3.83 -22.03 7.99
C LEU A 78 4.04 -21.33 9.35
N ALA A 79 4.29 -22.10 10.41
CA ALA A 79 4.62 -21.55 11.72
C ALA A 79 5.93 -20.76 11.70
N ALA A 80 6.98 -21.29 11.05
CA ALA A 80 8.24 -20.57 10.88
C ALA A 80 8.07 -19.27 10.08
N LEU A 81 7.29 -19.30 8.99
CA LEU A 81 7.00 -18.11 8.18
C LEU A 81 6.20 -17.07 8.99
N LYS A 82 5.17 -17.51 9.72
CA LYS A 82 4.38 -16.65 10.61
C LYS A 82 5.25 -16.03 11.71
N ALA A 83 6.15 -16.80 12.30
CA ALA A 83 7.07 -16.31 13.33
C ALA A 83 7.98 -15.22 12.77
N ARG A 84 8.60 -15.44 11.61
CA ARG A 84 9.45 -14.42 10.94
C ARG A 84 8.67 -13.17 10.59
N TYR A 85 7.45 -13.32 10.08
CA TYR A 85 6.59 -12.18 9.78
C TYR A 85 6.20 -11.40 11.04
N MET A 86 5.87 -12.08 12.13
CA MET A 86 5.57 -11.42 13.41
C MET A 86 6.79 -10.68 13.96
N GLU A 87 7.97 -11.25 13.82
CA GLU A 87 9.24 -10.64 14.22
C GLU A 87 9.53 -9.37 13.39
N GLU A 88 9.44 -9.46 12.06
CA GLU A 88 9.58 -8.30 11.16
C GLU A 88 8.55 -7.21 11.46
N LYS A 89 7.30 -7.59 11.74
CA LYS A 89 6.25 -6.65 12.13
C LYS A 89 6.56 -5.98 13.47
N ALA A 90 7.08 -6.73 14.44
CA ALA A 90 7.49 -6.19 15.74
C ALA A 90 8.65 -5.19 15.58
N TYR A 91 9.65 -5.52 14.76
CA TYR A 91 10.72 -4.59 14.40
C TYR A 91 10.16 -3.34 13.73
N HIS A 92 9.25 -3.49 12.77
CA HIS A 92 8.65 -2.34 12.12
C HIS A 92 7.83 -1.46 13.09
N MET A 93 7.13 -2.06 14.06
CA MET A 93 6.44 -1.32 15.13
C MET A 93 7.40 -0.57 16.06
N GLN A 94 8.58 -1.12 16.31
CA GLN A 94 9.65 -0.45 17.06
C GLN A 94 10.32 0.67 16.23
N GLY A 95 9.87 0.89 14.98
CA GLY A 95 10.40 1.92 14.10
C GLY A 95 11.67 1.49 13.37
N HIS A 96 11.90 0.17 13.24
CA HIS A 96 13.00 -0.36 12.45
C HIS A 96 12.76 -0.07 10.96
N GLY A 97 13.79 0.43 10.28
CA GLY A 97 13.75 0.75 8.85
C GLY A 97 13.68 2.23 8.52
N GLU A 98 13.60 3.10 9.53
CA GLU A 98 13.55 4.55 9.35
C GLU A 98 14.90 5.21 9.64
N TYR A 99 15.19 6.28 8.90
CA TYR A 99 16.28 7.21 9.20
C TYR A 99 15.73 8.32 10.10
N ARG A 100 16.22 8.43 11.32
CA ARG A 100 15.80 9.45 12.29
C ARG A 100 16.99 10.24 12.83
N GLU A 101 16.87 11.56 12.79
CA GLU A 101 17.80 12.48 13.47
C GLU A 101 17.34 12.66 14.91
N ILE A 102 18.19 12.32 15.87
CA ILE A 102 17.93 12.46 17.31
C ILE A 102 19.02 13.30 17.98
N VAL A 103 18.67 13.84 19.15
CA VAL A 103 19.60 14.59 20.00
C VAL A 103 20.36 13.60 20.92
N GLU A 104 21.56 13.96 21.38
CA GLU A 104 22.41 13.12 22.24
C GLU A 104 21.68 12.56 23.48
N GLU A 105 20.74 13.31 24.05
CA GLU A 105 19.98 12.88 25.24
C GLU A 105 19.01 11.71 24.96
N GLU A 106 18.56 11.56 23.72
CA GLU A 106 17.63 10.50 23.31
C GLU A 106 18.36 9.24 22.81
N PHE A 107 19.68 9.33 22.58
CA PHE A 107 20.52 8.24 22.10
C PHE A 107 20.43 6.98 22.98
N LEU A 108 20.50 7.13 24.31
CA LEU A 108 20.47 5.99 25.22
C LEU A 108 19.12 5.27 25.22
N LYS A 109 18.02 6.00 25.01
CA LYS A 109 16.69 5.39 24.95
C LYS A 109 16.54 4.53 23.71
N GLU A 110 17.02 5.03 22.57
CA GLU A 110 16.89 4.36 21.27
C GLU A 110 17.81 3.13 21.16
N VAL A 111 19.06 3.27 21.61
CA VAL A 111 20.07 2.19 21.54
C VAL A 111 19.78 1.07 22.55
N CYS A 112 19.16 1.38 23.70
CA CYS A 112 18.76 0.34 24.66
C CYS A 112 17.43 -0.34 24.29
N ALA A 113 16.63 0.24 23.41
CA ALA A 113 15.33 -0.31 23.01
C ALA A 113 15.42 -1.40 21.93
N SER A 114 16.54 -1.47 21.21
CA SER A 114 16.68 -2.34 20.03
C SER A 114 18.03 -3.06 20.00
N ASP A 115 18.02 -4.30 19.52
CA ASP A 115 19.21 -5.17 19.53
C ASP A 115 20.25 -4.79 18.46
N ASN A 116 19.78 -4.21 17.34
CA ASN A 116 20.61 -3.84 16.19
C ASN A 116 20.35 -2.38 15.80
N VAL A 117 21.32 -1.50 16.04
CA VAL A 117 21.23 -0.07 15.71
C VAL A 117 22.47 0.39 14.97
N VAL A 118 22.29 1.18 13.91
CA VAL A 118 23.38 1.88 13.25
C VAL A 118 23.31 3.35 13.65
N VAL A 119 24.37 3.85 14.29
CA VAL A 119 24.45 5.27 14.67
C VAL A 119 25.53 5.99 13.88
N HIS A 120 25.17 7.14 13.32
CA HIS A 120 26.12 8.06 12.70
C HIS A 120 26.19 9.38 13.47
N PHE A 121 27.33 9.62 14.12
CA PHE A 121 27.69 10.93 14.65
C PHE A 121 28.24 11.81 13.52
N TYR A 122 27.61 12.94 13.25
CA TYR A 122 28.03 13.85 12.18
C TYR A 122 28.14 15.29 12.66
N HIS A 123 28.89 16.08 11.90
CA HIS A 123 28.99 17.52 12.07
C HIS A 123 28.81 18.20 10.71
N ASN A 124 28.02 19.28 10.67
CA ASN A 124 27.56 19.90 9.42
C ASN A 124 28.67 20.49 8.54
N GLU A 125 29.85 20.69 9.11
CA GLU A 125 30.99 21.34 8.47
C GLU A 125 31.80 20.38 7.58
N PHE A 126 31.65 19.06 7.73
CA PHE A 126 32.43 18.09 6.95
C PHE A 126 31.65 17.52 5.76
N PHE A 127 32.18 17.69 4.55
CA PHE A 127 31.61 17.13 3.32
C PHE A 127 31.49 15.60 3.33
N ARG A 128 32.41 14.91 4.01
CA ARG A 128 32.41 13.44 4.12
C ARG A 128 31.18 12.90 4.84
N CYS A 129 30.68 13.62 5.86
CA CYS A 129 29.48 13.25 6.59
C CYS A 129 28.23 13.29 5.69
N LYS A 130 28.14 14.26 4.77
CA LYS A 130 27.04 14.37 3.81
C LYS A 130 26.94 13.17 2.86
N VAL A 131 28.10 12.57 2.53
CA VAL A 131 28.13 11.38 1.68
C VAL A 131 27.56 10.18 2.42
N ILE A 132 27.93 9.96 3.68
CA ILE A 132 27.44 8.82 4.47
C ILE A 132 25.94 9.00 4.76
N ASP A 133 25.51 10.20 5.15
CA ASP A 133 24.10 10.56 5.36
C ASP A 133 23.24 10.22 4.13
N LYS A 134 23.71 10.55 2.92
CA LYS A 134 23.02 10.18 1.67
C LYS A 134 22.87 8.66 1.52
N HIS A 135 23.91 7.88 1.82
CA HIS A 135 23.85 6.42 1.67
C HIS A 135 22.99 5.77 2.76
N MET A 136 22.99 6.29 3.98
CA MET A 136 22.14 5.82 5.07
C MET A 136 20.66 6.08 4.76
N ARG A 137 20.32 7.28 4.27
CA ARG A 137 18.95 7.63 3.86
C ARG A 137 18.41 6.74 2.72
N VAL A 138 19.27 6.30 1.80
CA VAL A 138 18.85 5.44 0.68
C VAL A 138 18.64 3.99 1.11
N ARG A 139 19.38 3.51 2.11
CA ARG A 139 19.41 2.08 2.46
C ARG A 139 18.38 1.65 3.50
N ASN A 140 17.60 2.57 4.09
CA ASN A 140 16.51 2.27 5.05
C ASN A 140 16.90 1.21 6.11
N LEU A 141 18.19 1.15 6.46
CA LEU A 141 18.70 0.30 7.52
C LEU A 141 18.77 1.20 8.73
N GLN A 142 17.94 0.92 9.74
CA GLN A 142 17.86 1.61 11.02
C GLN A 142 19.04 2.53 11.32
N ALA A 143 18.89 3.78 10.93
CA ALA A 143 19.96 4.74 10.98
C ALA A 143 19.49 5.88 11.86
N VAL A 144 20.07 5.88 13.05
CA VAL A 144 19.87 6.91 14.04
C VAL A 144 21.02 7.88 13.86
N SER A 145 20.76 9.08 13.37
CA SER A 145 21.80 10.09 13.22
C SER A 145 21.75 11.07 14.39
N THR A 146 22.93 11.40 14.91
CA THR A 146 23.08 12.31 16.04
C THR A 146 23.92 13.51 15.62
N CYS A 147 23.37 14.70 15.83
CA CYS A 147 24.05 15.97 15.62
C CYS A 147 24.69 16.40 16.95
N ARG A 148 25.98 16.75 16.90
CA ARG A 148 26.70 17.40 18.00
C ARG A 148 27.01 18.84 17.65
#